data_AF-A0A424WAE5-F1
#
_entry.id   AF-A0A424WAE5-F1
#
_cell.length_a   1.000
_cell.length_b   1.000
_cell.length_c   1.000
_cell.angle_alpha   90.00
_cell.angle_beta   90.00
_cell.angle_gamma   90.00
#
_symmetry.space_group_name_H-M   'P 1'
#
loop_
_entity.id
_entity.type
_entity.pdbx_description
1 polymer ?
#
loop_
_entity_poly.entity_id
_entity_poly.type
_entity_poly.pdbx_seq_one_letter_code
_entity_poly.pdbx_strand_id
1 'polypeptide(L)'
;MPLRPLTVLTYTPGKPGAASRLVDVGDALVVPAAPTPHGVYQTRQLIPSARLLGWARSGARFELSRTGAARVWSEGRMQASECPRDRASAGAAELNQEDIAYLEAYLLSQGRRWSDAHATHSGHP
;
A
#
# COMPACT_ATOMS: atom_id res chain seq x y z
N MET A 1 4.93 10.93 -9.82
CA MET A 1 5.18 11.74 -8.62
C MET A 1 6.25 11.05 -7.77
N PRO A 2 7.14 11.78 -7.10
CA PRO A 2 8.11 11.16 -6.21
C PRO A 2 7.39 10.52 -5.01
N LEU A 3 7.81 9.32 -4.63
CA LEU A 3 7.36 8.69 -3.40
C LEU A 3 7.88 9.52 -2.21
N ARG A 4 6.98 9.92 -1.32
CA ARG A 4 7.27 10.72 -0.13
C ARG A 4 6.90 9.95 1.13
N PRO A 5 7.48 10.29 2.29
CA PRO A 5 6.99 9.74 3.55
C PRO A 5 5.49 9.97 3.71
N LEU A 6 4.77 8.98 4.22
CA LEU A 6 3.33 9.03 4.45
C LEU A 6 3.05 8.90 5.94
N THR A 7 2.15 9.73 6.45
CA THR A 7 1.62 9.57 7.81
C THR A 7 0.37 8.71 7.73
N VAL A 8 0.33 7.64 8.53
CA VAL A 8 -0.76 6.66 8.55
C VAL A 8 -1.34 6.51 9.94
N LEU A 9 -2.64 6.28 10.02
CA LEU A 9 -3.34 5.90 11.24
C LEU A 9 -3.50 4.39 11.22
N THR A 10 -3.02 3.74 12.26
CA THR A 10 -3.15 2.29 12.45
C THR A 10 -3.96 1.97 13.69
N TYR A 11 -4.67 0.85 13.64
CA TYR A 11 -5.37 0.27 14.79
C TYR A 11 -4.80 -1.11 15.09
N THR A 12 -4.31 -1.27 16.31
CA THR A 12 -3.85 -2.57 16.84
C THR A 12 -4.88 -3.09 17.83
N PRO A 13 -5.58 -4.20 17.55
CA PRO A 13 -6.51 -4.79 18.51
C PRO A 13 -5.79 -5.21 19.81
N GLY A 14 -6.44 -5.05 20.95
CA GLY A 14 -5.89 -5.39 22.29
C GLY A 14 -5.75 -6.89 22.57
N LYS A 15 -5.92 -7.74 21.55
CA LYS A 15 -5.76 -9.19 21.67
C LYS A 15 -4.27 -9.56 21.49
N PRO A 16 -3.70 -10.44 22.31
CA PRO A 16 -2.32 -10.90 22.14
C PRO A 16 -2.07 -11.44 20.73
N GLY A 17 -1.01 -10.97 20.07
CA GLY A 17 -0.62 -11.39 18.72
C GLY A 17 -1.46 -10.80 17.58
N ALA A 18 -2.37 -9.84 17.85
CA ALA A 18 -3.11 -9.17 16.80
C ALA A 18 -2.20 -8.24 15.98
N ALA A 19 -2.30 -8.34 14.65
CA ALA A 19 -1.59 -7.44 13.74
C ALA A 19 -2.26 -6.06 13.69
N SER A 20 -1.44 -5.01 13.59
CA SER A 20 -1.90 -3.65 13.31
C SER A 20 -2.53 -3.56 11.93
N ARG A 21 -3.59 -2.78 11.80
CA ARG A 21 -4.32 -2.57 10.55
C ARG A 21 -4.28 -1.10 10.17
N LEU A 22 -4.08 -0.83 8.88
CA LEU A 22 -4.19 0.51 8.33
C LEU A 22 -5.65 0.97 8.38
N VAL A 23 -5.88 2.17 8.93
CA VAL A 23 -7.21 2.77 9.06
C VAL A 23 -7.35 3.94 8.10
N ASP A 24 -6.36 4.84 8.08
CA ASP A 24 -6.40 6.06 7.28
C ASP A 24 -4.99 6.56 6.94
N VAL A 25 -4.87 7.44 5.94
CA VAL A 25 -3.60 8.02 5.45
C VAL A 25 -3.78 9.51 5.19
N GLY A 26 -2.92 10.35 5.77
CA GLY A 26 -2.97 11.78 5.52
C GLY A 26 -2.12 12.59 6.49
N ASP A 27 -1.95 13.89 6.22
CA ASP A 27 -1.13 14.78 7.04
C ASP A 27 -1.82 15.27 8.33
N ALA A 28 -3.16 15.23 8.37
CA ALA A 28 -3.97 15.72 9.50
C ALA A 28 -4.75 14.58 10.16
N LEU A 29 -4.05 13.49 10.51
CA LEU A 29 -4.67 12.34 11.16
C LEU A 29 -4.94 12.61 12.64
N VAL A 30 -6.18 12.40 13.07
CA VAL A 30 -6.58 12.54 14.47
C VAL A 30 -6.62 11.16 15.13
N VAL A 31 -5.79 10.97 16.14
CA VAL A 31 -5.86 9.77 16.99
C VAL A 31 -7.02 9.95 17.97
N PRO A 32 -7.93 8.95 18.11
CA PRO A 32 -8.94 8.97 19.15
C PRO A 32 -8.32 9.16 20.55
N ALA A 33 -8.79 10.17 21.28
CA ALA A 33 -8.20 10.59 22.56
C ALA A 33 -8.37 9.58 23.72
N ALA A 34 -9.27 8.60 23.58
CA ALA A 34 -9.54 7.61 24.61
C ALA A 34 -8.85 6.27 24.29
N PRO A 35 -8.10 5.67 25.24
CA PRO A 35 -7.68 4.28 25.13
C PRO A 35 -8.93 3.42 25.04
N THR A 36 -9.13 2.75 23.90
CA THR A 36 -10.24 1.81 23.80
C THR A 36 -9.83 0.49 24.46
N PRO A 37 -10.69 -0.15 25.27
CA PRO A 37 -10.40 -1.46 25.84
C PRO A 37 -10.24 -2.56 24.75
N HIS A 38 -10.60 -2.24 23.51
CA HIS A 38 -10.54 -3.14 22.37
C HIS A 38 -9.25 -3.03 21.55
N GLY A 39 -8.41 -2.02 21.79
CA GLY A 39 -7.20 -1.78 21.02
C GLY A 39 -6.66 -0.35 21.11
N VAL A 40 -5.58 -0.11 20.37
CA VAL A 40 -4.86 1.17 20.39
C VAL A 40 -4.80 1.73 18.97
N TYR A 41 -5.17 3.00 18.83
CA TYR A 41 -4.93 3.77 17.62
C TYR A 41 -3.59 4.49 17.72
N GLN A 42 -2.78 4.43 16.67
CA GLN A 42 -1.47 5.07 16.64
C GLN A 42 -1.20 5.64 15.25
N THR A 43 -0.66 6.86 15.21
CA THR A 43 -0.07 7.42 14.00
C THR A 43 1.35 6.90 13.81
N ARG A 44 1.69 6.48 12.59
CA ARG A 44 3.04 6.06 12.21
C ARG A 44 3.44 6.74 10.91
N GLN A 45 4.73 7.00 10.76
CA GLN A 45 5.29 7.45 9.49
C GLN A 45 5.83 6.23 8.71
N LEU A 46 5.40 6.08 7.47
CA LEU A 46 5.92 5.10 6.52
C LEU A 46 6.89 5.81 5.57
N ILE A 47 8.13 5.33 5.55
CA ILE A 47 9.19 5.88 4.70
C ILE A 47 9.38 4.91 3.51
N PRO A 48 9.37 5.40 2.26
CA PRO A 48 9.61 4.53 1.11
C PRO A 48 11.03 3.98 1.15
N SER A 49 11.19 2.69 0.90
CA SER A 49 12.51 2.06 0.81
C SER A 49 13.29 2.56 -0.39
N ALA A 50 14.62 2.41 -0.36
CA ALA A 50 15.49 2.72 -1.49
C ALA A 50 15.09 1.95 -2.77
N ARG A 51 14.55 0.73 -2.60
CA ARG A 51 14.06 -0.11 -3.70
C ARG A 51 12.83 0.49 -4.37
N LEU A 52 11.82 0.91 -3.58
CA LEU A 52 10.65 1.61 -4.09
C LEU A 52 11.02 2.93 -4.77
N LEU A 53 11.94 3.70 -4.17
CA LEU A 53 12.47 4.92 -4.77
C LEU A 53 13.21 4.67 -6.08
N GLY A 54 13.91 3.54 -6.20
CA GLY A 54 14.54 3.09 -7.45
C GLY A 54 13.49 2.86 -8.54
N TRP A 55 12.48 2.03 -8.26
CA TRP A 55 11.40 1.75 -9.21
C TRP A 55 10.62 3.00 -9.61
N ALA A 56 10.28 3.87 -8.65
CA ALA A 56 9.57 5.11 -8.93
C ALA A 56 10.38 6.04 -9.86
N ARG A 57 11.71 6.11 -9.68
CA ARG A 57 12.61 6.88 -10.56
C ARG A 57 12.68 6.31 -11.97
N SER A 58 12.59 4.99 -12.11
CA SER A 58 12.53 4.31 -13.41
C SER A 58 11.15 4.37 -14.08
N GLY A 59 10.18 5.10 -13.50
CA GLY A 59 8.84 5.22 -14.07
C GLY A 59 7.95 3.99 -13.83
N ALA A 60 8.26 3.18 -12.81
CA ALA A 60 7.42 2.05 -12.45
C ALA A 60 6.03 2.50 -12.01
N ARG A 61 5.04 1.65 -12.29
CA ARG A 61 3.64 1.82 -11.92
C ARG A 61 3.31 0.88 -10.77
N PHE A 62 2.74 1.43 -9.71
CA PHE A 62 2.28 0.71 -8.53
C PHE A 62 0.78 0.49 -8.62
N GLU A 63 0.32 -0.72 -8.29
CA GLU A 63 -1.10 -1.08 -8.34
C GLU A 63 -1.47 -2.06 -7.22
N LEU A 64 -2.76 -2.06 -6.84
CA LEU A 64 -3.35 -3.11 -6.03
C LEU A 64 -4.08 -4.09 -6.95
N SER A 65 -3.95 -5.39 -6.67
CA SER A 65 -4.77 -6.42 -7.28
C SER A 65 -6.23 -6.31 -6.78
N ARG A 66 -7.14 -7.08 -7.41
CA ARG A 66 -8.53 -7.21 -6.93
C ARG A 66 -8.64 -7.83 -5.54
N THR A 67 -7.60 -8.46 -5.02
CA THR A 67 -7.57 -9.00 -3.66
C THR A 67 -6.83 -8.08 -2.69
N GLY A 68 -6.46 -6.88 -3.13
CA GLY A 68 -5.69 -5.92 -2.34
C GLY A 68 -4.18 -6.16 -2.35
N ALA A 69 -3.65 -7.11 -3.14
CA ALA A 69 -2.23 -7.41 -3.12
C ALA A 69 -1.42 -6.37 -3.90
N ALA A 70 -0.32 -5.89 -3.33
CA ALA A 70 0.54 -4.89 -3.97
C ALA A 70 1.33 -5.47 -5.16
N ARG A 71 1.38 -4.72 -6.26
CA ARG A 71 2.10 -5.06 -7.51
C ARG A 71 2.91 -3.87 -8.03
N VAL A 72 4.10 -4.17 -8.54
CA VAL A 72 4.99 -3.20 -9.17
C VAL A 72 5.21 -3.60 -10.62
N TRP A 73 4.96 -2.67 -11.54
CA TRP A 73 5.13 -2.85 -12.98
C TRP A 73 6.16 -1.87 -13.52
N SER A 74 7.03 -2.32 -14.42
CA SER A 74 7.93 -1.44 -15.17
C SER A 74 7.95 -1.91 -16.62
N GLU A 75 7.79 -0.98 -17.57
CA GLU A 75 7.84 -1.27 -19.01
C GLU A 75 6.91 -2.44 -19.44
N GLY A 76 5.71 -2.51 -18.84
CA GLY A 76 4.72 -3.56 -19.13
C GLY A 76 5.03 -4.93 -18.50
N ARG A 77 6.11 -5.06 -17.73
CA ARG A 77 6.48 -6.29 -17.01
C ARG A 77 6.33 -6.13 -15.51
N MET A 78 5.83 -7.16 -14.84
CA MET A 78 5.74 -7.18 -13.39
C MET A 78 7.13 -7.38 -12.78
N GLN A 79 7.58 -6.42 -11.99
CA GLN A 79 8.89 -6.42 -11.33
C GLN A 79 8.82 -7.05 -9.94
N ALA A 80 7.75 -6.78 -9.20
CA ALA A 80 7.55 -7.32 -7.86
C ALA A 80 6.06 -7.49 -7.53
N SER A 81 5.74 -8.49 -6.70
CA SER A 81 4.39 -8.73 -6.21
C SER A 81 4.41 -9.32 -4.80
N GLU A 82 3.41 -8.95 -4.02
CA GLU A 82 3.06 -9.60 -2.75
C GLU A 82 2.50 -11.01 -2.99
N CYS A 83 1.68 -11.18 -4.04
CA CYS A 83 0.98 -12.43 -4.29
C CYS A 83 1.95 -13.53 -4.78
N PRO A 84 2.05 -14.68 -4.09
CA PRO A 84 2.92 -15.79 -4.52
C PRO A 84 2.60 -16.31 -5.92
N ARG A 85 1.32 -16.28 -6.33
CA ARG A 85 0.89 -16.74 -7.65
C ARG A 85 1.44 -15.85 -8.76
N ASP A 86 1.38 -14.53 -8.57
CA ASP A 86 1.92 -13.57 -9.53
C ASP A 86 3.44 -13.70 -9.65
N ARG A 87 4.13 -13.93 -8.52
CA ARG A 87 5.58 -14.21 -8.52
C ARG A 87 5.92 -15.43 -9.34
N ALA A 88 5.20 -16.53 -9.14
CA ALA A 88 5.41 -17.78 -9.88
C ALA A 88 5.12 -17.65 -11.38
N SER A 89 4.08 -16.91 -11.77
CA SER A 89 3.69 -16.77 -13.18
C SER A 89 4.50 -15.72 -13.95
N ALA A 90 4.90 -14.62 -13.31
CA ALA A 90 5.59 -13.50 -13.97
C ALA A 90 7.10 -13.45 -13.73
N GLY A 91 7.64 -14.30 -12.84
CA GLY A 91 9.04 -14.23 -12.39
C GLY A 91 9.33 -12.98 -11.57
N ALA A 92 8.31 -12.41 -10.92
CA ALA A 92 8.41 -11.16 -10.18
C ALA A 92 9.09 -11.37 -8.82
N ALA A 93 9.84 -10.36 -8.37
CA ALA A 93 10.47 -10.36 -7.06
C ALA A 93 9.44 -10.28 -5.91
N GLU A 94 9.86 -10.68 -4.70
CA GLU A 94 9.06 -10.54 -3.49
C GLU A 94 9.09 -9.11 -2.95
N LEU A 95 7.90 -8.59 -2.63
CA LEU A 95 7.74 -7.40 -1.82
C LEU A 95 7.89 -7.76 -0.34
N ASN A 96 8.69 -6.98 0.39
CA ASN A 96 8.81 -7.15 1.84
C ASN A 96 7.63 -6.44 2.52
N GLN A 97 7.42 -6.72 3.81
CA GLN A 97 6.27 -6.18 4.54
C GLN A 97 6.26 -4.64 4.61
N GLU A 98 7.44 -4.01 4.68
CA GLU A 98 7.56 -2.55 4.71
C GLU A 98 7.15 -1.91 3.38
N ASP A 99 7.58 -2.50 2.26
CA ASP A 99 7.21 -2.04 0.92
C ASP A 99 5.71 -2.26 0.68
N ILE A 100 5.15 -3.39 1.14
CA ILE A 100 3.72 -3.67 1.05
C ILE A 100 2.93 -2.59 1.81
N ALA A 101 3.24 -2.37 3.09
CA ALA A 101 2.54 -1.39 3.92
C ALA A 101 2.63 0.03 3.33
N TYR A 102 3.80 0.41 2.80
CA TYR A 102 3.96 1.71 2.14
C TYR A 102 3.13 1.81 0.85
N LEU A 103 3.17 0.79 -0.01
CA LEU A 103 2.44 0.78 -1.28
C LEU A 103 0.92 0.78 -1.07
N GLU A 104 0.41 0.03 -0.10
CA GLU A 104 -0.99 0.07 0.29
C GLU A 104 -1.41 1.48 0.72
N ALA A 105 -0.65 2.08 1.64
CA ALA A 105 -0.93 3.44 2.11
C ALA A 105 -0.83 4.49 0.99
N TYR A 106 0.18 4.37 0.13
CA TYR A 106 0.37 5.25 -1.02
C TYR A 106 -0.83 5.16 -1.98
N LEU A 107 -1.24 3.96 -2.37
CA LEU A 107 -2.33 3.78 -3.32
C LEU A 107 -3.67 4.24 -2.74
N LEU A 108 -3.91 4.00 -1.44
CA LEU A 108 -5.07 4.55 -0.74
C LEU A 108 -5.05 6.09 -0.70
N SER A 109 -3.90 6.72 -0.42
CA SER A 109 -3.76 8.20 -0.43
C SER A 109 -4.02 8.82 -1.80
N GLN A 110 -3.77 8.08 -2.89
CA GLN A 110 -4.06 8.50 -4.26
C GLN A 110 -5.55 8.32 -4.63
N GLY A 111 -6.39 7.92 -3.66
CA GLY A 111 -7.78 7.57 -3.88
C GLY A 111 -7.98 6.28 -4.67
N ARG A 112 -6.90 5.50 -4.93
CA ARG A 112 -6.99 4.22 -5.63
C ARG A 112 -7.39 3.15 -4.63
N ARG A 113 -8.65 2.78 -4.66
CA ARG A 113 -9.17 1.63 -3.93
C ARG A 113 -8.91 0.35 -4.72
N TRP A 114 -8.83 -0.77 -4.01
CA TRP A 114 -8.82 -2.10 -4.64
C TRP A 114 -10.02 -2.30 -5.60
N SER A 115 -11.13 -1.61 -5.34
CA SER A 115 -12.36 -1.58 -6.15
C SER A 115 -12.23 -0.78 -7.46
N ASP A 116 -11.22 0.09 -7.60
CA ASP A 116 -11.03 0.95 -8.78
C ASP A 116 -10.37 0.26 -9.97
N ALA A 117 -10.13 -1.06 -9.89
CA ALA A 117 -9.71 -1.88 -11.02
C ALA A 117 -10.70 -1.84 -12.21
N HIS A 118 -11.83 -1.13 -12.06
CA HIS A 118 -12.88 -0.97 -13.07
C HIS A 118 -12.82 0.32 -13.90
N ALA A 119 -11.83 1.20 -13.74
CA ALA A 119 -11.64 2.32 -14.67
C ALA A 119 -10.92 1.86 -15.95
N THR A 120 -11.49 0.85 -16.62
CA THR A 120 -11.14 0.53 -18.01
C THR A 120 -11.89 1.52 -18.89
N HIS A 121 -11.14 2.38 -19.60
CA HIS A 121 -11.51 3.06 -20.84
C HIS A 121 -13.01 3.05 -21.22
N SER A 122 -13.80 3.97 -20.68
CA SER A 122 -14.96 4.48 -21.40
C SER A 122 -14.51 5.60 -22.34
N GLY A 123 -13.73 5.23 -23.35
CA GLY A 123 -13.53 6.05 -24.53
C GLY A 123 -14.76 5.91 -25.43
N HIS A 124 -15.66 6.90 -25.36
CA HIS A 124 -16.60 7.24 -26.43
C HIS A 124 -16.17 8.65 -26.89
N PRO A 125 -16.02 8.89 -28.20
CA PRO A 125 -17.18 9.14 -29.05
C PRO A 125 -17.28 8.18 -30.25
#